data_AF-A0A925NHT6-F1
#
_entry.id   AF-A0A925NHT6-F1
#
_cell.length_a   1.000
_cell.length_b   1.000
_cell.length_c   1.000
_cell.angle_alpha   90.00
_cell.angle_beta   90.00
_cell.angle_gamma   90.00
#
_symmetry.space_group_name_H-M   'P 1'
#
loop_
_entity.id
_entity.type
_entity.pdbx_description
1 polymer ?
#
loop_
_entity_poly.entity_id
_entity_poly.type
_entity_poly.pdbx_seq_one_letter_code
_entity_poly.pdbx_strand_id
1 'polypeptide(L)'
;MSIKITDQTNEIQSSNTAGGISYEISAADNALLIASRSFAGAQENSRDTYPLRDLQIIADNGLAETSEQTVEQKIQNLEDTYNAEITPPGRPVGIPESAMLYTTRQPTLSELEGLEAGLMRSLPTSADSGARISIQFIAEEPTGNSRASYLPEQNGGPAIQIWPAARNFPPTQAEDMRSDEQRENGRGSLRGSLEEIITHEYGHRAADNLDVLFEENSQIASELGFHHLPASGEGQSDRWLVRGVDGYFYEEFAGGWTRADRNGNPLNADGQPSDRKQAFRITDDQLNEFAEVPPSSQYAVNPNEVFAEGMLYFRLNEQERAAMGDRTPALYEVIRKYDQMEIDRNYGTDSAGNPRYLRLPNGSINRNTSDSRAQLSEFERR
;
A
#
# COMPACT_ATOMS: atom_id res chain seq x y z
N MET A 1 5.98 62.47 -22.20
CA MET A 1 5.62 61.38 -23.13
C MET A 1 4.62 60.53 -22.38
N SER A 2 3.35 60.71 -22.70
CA SER A 2 2.21 60.22 -21.91
C SER A 2 1.55 59.08 -22.66
N ILE A 3 1.35 57.93 -22.02
CA ILE A 3 0.59 56.83 -22.58
C ILE A 3 -0.71 56.72 -21.78
N LYS A 4 -1.81 56.93 -22.49
CA LYS A 4 -3.20 56.78 -22.06
C LYS A 4 -3.54 55.29 -21.96
N ILE A 5 -4.22 54.93 -20.88
CA ILE A 5 -4.95 53.67 -20.73
C ILE A 5 -6.34 53.87 -21.35
N THR A 6 -6.79 52.91 -22.15
CA THR A 6 -8.19 52.79 -22.57
C THR A 6 -8.62 51.33 -22.40
N ASP A 7 -9.57 51.15 -21.49
CA ASP A 7 -10.38 49.96 -21.29
C ASP A 7 -11.36 49.77 -22.46
N GLN A 8 -11.49 48.54 -22.95
CA GLN A 8 -12.63 48.11 -23.75
C GLN A 8 -13.13 46.76 -23.23
N THR A 9 -14.27 46.82 -22.56
CA THR A 9 -15.13 45.69 -22.19
C THR A 9 -15.80 45.14 -23.44
N ASN A 10 -15.57 43.86 -23.75
CA ASN A 10 -16.36 43.11 -24.73
C ASN A 10 -17.47 42.35 -24.02
N GLU A 11 -18.71 42.78 -24.24
CA GLU A 11 -19.91 41.97 -24.08
C GLU A 11 -19.89 40.85 -25.13
N ILE A 12 -19.98 39.59 -24.69
CA ILE A 12 -20.33 38.47 -25.56
C ILE A 12 -21.74 38.03 -25.19
N GLN A 13 -22.68 38.34 -26.08
CA GLN A 13 -23.99 37.71 -26.15
C GLN A 13 -23.81 36.25 -26.63
N SER A 14 -24.22 35.27 -25.82
CA SER A 14 -24.44 33.91 -26.31
C SER A 14 -25.93 33.64 -26.42
N SER A 15 -26.36 33.45 -27.66
CA SER A 15 -27.72 33.09 -28.06
C SER A 15 -28.00 31.62 -27.76
N ASN A 16 -29.14 31.38 -27.13
CA ASN A 16 -29.80 30.07 -27.06
C ASN A 16 -30.10 29.54 -28.48
N THR A 17 -29.55 28.38 -28.81
CA THR A 17 -30.13 27.48 -29.83
C THR A 17 -30.21 26.08 -29.25
N ALA A 18 -31.45 25.65 -29.04
CA ALA A 18 -31.82 24.30 -28.66
C ALA A 18 -31.45 23.32 -29.78
N GLY A 19 -30.53 22.41 -29.47
CA GLY A 19 -30.24 21.20 -30.24
C GLY A 19 -30.22 20.03 -29.26
N GLY A 20 -31.38 19.42 -29.05
CA GLY A 20 -31.50 18.21 -28.24
C GLY A 20 -30.80 17.06 -28.96
N ILE A 21 -29.72 16.55 -28.36
CA ILE A 21 -29.16 15.24 -28.68
C ILE A 21 -29.66 14.30 -27.59
N SER A 22 -30.67 13.51 -27.93
CA SER A 22 -31.13 12.37 -27.14
C SER A 22 -30.11 11.24 -27.30
N TYR A 23 -29.46 10.83 -26.22
CA TYR A 23 -28.81 9.53 -26.15
C TYR A 23 -29.86 8.51 -25.71
N GLU A 24 -30.37 7.73 -26.67
CA GLU A 24 -31.03 6.47 -26.36
C GLU A 24 -29.95 5.47 -25.93
N ILE A 25 -29.83 5.23 -24.63
CA ILE A 25 -29.10 4.07 -24.11
C ILE A 25 -30.03 2.88 -24.30
N SER A 26 -29.80 2.08 -25.34
CA SER A 26 -30.54 0.85 -25.55
C SER A 26 -30.15 -0.18 -24.50
N ALA A 27 -31.16 -0.74 -23.81
CA ALA A 27 -31.02 -1.83 -22.85
C ALA A 27 -30.69 -3.17 -23.54
N ALA A 28 -29.53 -3.26 -24.22
CA ALA A 28 -29.12 -4.44 -24.99
C ALA A 28 -27.65 -4.86 -24.82
N ASP A 29 -26.87 -4.23 -23.94
CA ASP A 29 -25.45 -4.59 -23.71
C ASP A 29 -25.19 -5.30 -22.36
N ASN A 30 -26.18 -6.01 -21.84
CA ASN A 30 -26.01 -6.90 -20.68
C ASN A 30 -26.65 -8.27 -20.95
N ALA A 31 -26.11 -9.00 -21.93
CA ALA A 31 -26.39 -10.42 -22.08
C ALA A 31 -25.32 -11.12 -22.96
N LEU A 32 -24.80 -12.24 -22.43
CA LEU A 32 -23.93 -13.26 -23.05
C LEU A 32 -22.43 -12.88 -23.19
N LEU A 33 -21.48 -13.73 -22.81
CA LEU A 33 -21.47 -15.17 -23.12
C LEU A 33 -20.65 -16.00 -22.11
N ILE A 34 -21.37 -16.83 -21.35
CA ILE A 34 -20.88 -18.08 -20.75
C ILE A 34 -20.71 -19.10 -21.90
N ALA A 35 -19.52 -19.67 -22.04
CA ALA A 35 -19.31 -20.93 -22.75
C ALA A 35 -18.08 -21.66 -22.20
N SER A 36 -18.24 -22.41 -21.11
CA SER A 36 -17.29 -23.47 -20.74
C SER A 36 -17.75 -24.78 -21.39
N ARG A 37 -17.00 -25.21 -22.41
CA ARG A 37 -17.12 -26.56 -22.97
C ARG A 37 -16.43 -27.55 -22.05
N SER A 38 -17.15 -28.61 -21.72
CA SER A 38 -16.66 -29.80 -21.05
C SER A 38 -15.55 -30.46 -21.89
N PHE A 39 -14.37 -30.65 -21.30
CA PHE A 39 -13.42 -31.65 -21.76
C PHE A 39 -13.05 -32.54 -20.58
N ALA A 40 -13.46 -33.79 -20.69
CA ALA A 40 -13.06 -34.87 -19.81
C ALA A 40 -11.67 -35.37 -20.20
N GLY A 41 -10.84 -35.66 -19.19
CA GLY A 41 -9.81 -36.69 -19.27
C GLY A 41 -8.37 -36.20 -19.29
N ALA A 42 -7.77 -36.06 -18.10
CA ALA A 42 -6.42 -36.55 -17.82
C ALA A 42 -6.26 -36.69 -16.30
N GLN A 43 -6.20 -37.94 -15.81
CA GLN A 43 -5.71 -38.26 -14.48
C GLN A 43 -4.19 -38.09 -14.49
N GLU A 44 -3.66 -37.13 -13.74
CA GLU A 44 -2.28 -37.20 -13.26
C GLU A 44 -2.18 -36.87 -11.76
N ASN A 45 -1.38 -37.71 -11.13
CA ASN A 45 -1.09 -37.94 -9.71
C ASN A 45 -1.13 -36.74 -8.74
N SER A 46 -1.87 -36.97 -7.66
CA SER A 46 -1.94 -36.20 -6.43
C SER A 46 -0.62 -36.17 -5.64
N ARG A 47 -0.14 -34.95 -5.35
CA ARG A 47 0.47 -34.50 -4.08
C ARG A 47 0.90 -33.04 -4.31
N ASP A 48 0.05 -32.13 -3.83
CA ASP A 48 0.24 -30.68 -3.63
C ASP A 48 -1.10 -29.98 -3.88
N THR A 49 -2.08 -30.25 -3.02
CA THR A 49 -3.33 -29.51 -2.98
C THR A 49 -3.28 -28.56 -1.80
N TYR A 50 -2.72 -27.36 -2.01
CA TYR A 50 -3.19 -26.19 -1.27
C TYR A 50 -4.66 -26.00 -1.64
N PRO A 51 -5.60 -25.86 -0.67
CA PRO A 51 -6.99 -25.66 -1.00
C PRO A 51 -7.18 -24.23 -1.51
N LEU A 52 -6.98 -24.03 -2.82
CA LEU A 52 -7.50 -22.87 -3.56
C LEU A 52 -8.95 -23.07 -3.99
N ARG A 53 -9.66 -24.01 -3.35
CA ARG A 53 -11.12 -24.05 -3.44
C ARG A 53 -11.62 -22.81 -2.72
N ASP A 54 -12.06 -21.83 -3.52
CA ASP A 54 -13.12 -20.86 -3.20
C ASP A 54 -12.77 -19.37 -3.38
N LEU A 55 -11.60 -18.97 -3.90
CA LEU A 55 -11.39 -17.57 -4.30
C LEU A 55 -12.25 -17.16 -5.51
N GLN A 56 -12.60 -18.11 -6.38
CA GLN A 56 -13.49 -17.85 -7.52
C GLN A 56 -14.97 -17.73 -7.13
N ILE A 57 -15.35 -18.19 -5.92
CA ILE A 57 -16.74 -18.17 -5.43
C ILE A 57 -17.12 -16.79 -4.83
N ILE A 58 -16.14 -15.93 -4.53
CA ILE A 58 -16.38 -14.64 -3.90
C ILE A 58 -17.09 -13.65 -4.86
N ALA A 59 -16.98 -13.84 -6.18
CA ALA A 59 -17.56 -12.91 -7.16
C ALA A 59 -19.03 -13.18 -7.54
N ASP A 60 -19.59 -14.36 -7.25
CA ASP A 60 -20.86 -14.83 -7.86
C ASP A 60 -22.08 -14.87 -6.91
N ASN A 61 -21.96 -14.44 -5.65
CA ASN A 61 -23.10 -14.43 -4.71
C ASN A 61 -24.03 -13.22 -4.90
N GLY A 62 -24.80 -13.26 -5.99
CA GLY A 62 -25.91 -12.36 -6.24
C GLY A 62 -27.08 -12.54 -5.25
N LEU A 63 -27.50 -11.42 -4.65
CA LEU A 63 -28.89 -11.05 -4.32
C LEU A 63 -29.78 -12.12 -3.64
N ALA A 64 -29.26 -12.82 -2.64
CA ALA A 64 -30.09 -13.54 -1.67
C ALA A 64 -30.44 -12.61 -0.49
N GLU A 65 -31.65 -12.78 0.06
CA GLU A 65 -32.27 -11.99 1.13
C GLU A 65 -31.27 -11.48 2.18
N THR A 66 -31.24 -10.16 2.36
CA THR A 66 -30.36 -9.45 3.29
C THR A 66 -30.76 -9.74 4.73
N SER A 67 -30.37 -10.90 5.26
CA SER A 67 -30.19 -10.99 6.71
C SER A 67 -29.10 -9.98 7.08
N GLU A 68 -29.43 -8.97 7.88
CA GLU A 68 -28.44 -8.03 8.40
C GLU A 68 -27.30 -8.83 9.04
N GLN A 69 -26.12 -8.78 8.43
CA GLN A 69 -24.94 -9.48 8.93
C GLN A 69 -24.55 -8.89 10.28
N THR A 70 -24.37 -9.74 11.30
CA THR A 70 -23.89 -9.26 12.60
C THR A 70 -22.38 -9.05 12.60
N VAL A 71 -21.88 -8.25 13.53
CA VAL A 71 -20.44 -8.02 13.71
C VAL A 71 -19.71 -9.34 13.98
N GLU A 72 -20.29 -10.21 14.81
CA GLU A 72 -19.73 -11.52 15.14
C GLU A 72 -19.65 -12.44 13.92
N GLN A 73 -20.70 -12.44 13.07
CA GLN A 73 -20.70 -13.20 11.83
C GLN A 73 -19.62 -12.68 10.86
N LYS A 74 -19.46 -11.36 10.76
CA LYS A 74 -18.42 -10.76 9.91
C LYS A 74 -17.02 -11.09 10.41
N ILE A 75 -16.78 -10.99 11.72
CA ILE A 75 -15.50 -11.38 12.33
C ILE A 75 -15.17 -12.84 12.01
N GLN A 76 -16.11 -13.75 12.26
CA GLN A 76 -15.90 -15.18 11.99
C GLN A 76 -15.56 -15.43 10.51
N ASN A 77 -16.30 -14.82 9.59
CA ASN A 77 -16.03 -14.96 8.16
C ASN A 77 -14.62 -14.47 7.78
N LEU A 78 -14.16 -13.36 8.36
CA LEU A 78 -12.82 -12.83 8.10
C LEU A 78 -11.73 -13.77 8.65
N GLU A 79 -11.91 -14.27 9.86
CA GLU A 79 -10.99 -15.21 10.51
C GLU A 79 -10.95 -16.58 9.82
N ASP A 80 -12.04 -17.01 9.19
CA ASP A 80 -12.10 -18.27 8.43
C ASP A 80 -11.48 -18.13 7.03
N THR A 81 -11.53 -16.93 6.45
CA THR A 81 -11.06 -16.65 5.08
C THR A 81 -9.59 -16.24 5.04
N TYR A 82 -9.16 -15.45 6.02
CA TYR A 82 -7.84 -14.83 6.07
C TYR A 82 -7.04 -15.30 7.29
N ASN A 83 -5.71 -15.24 7.20
CA ASN A 83 -4.78 -15.53 8.28
C ASN A 83 -4.70 -14.37 9.30
N ALA A 84 -5.87 -13.93 9.79
CA ALA A 84 -6.04 -12.86 10.75
C ALA A 84 -6.82 -13.36 11.97
N GLU A 85 -6.57 -12.79 13.15
CA GLU A 85 -7.34 -13.04 14.38
C GLU A 85 -7.75 -11.68 14.97
N ILE A 86 -9.04 -11.44 15.13
CA ILE A 86 -9.55 -10.18 15.66
C ILE A 86 -9.62 -10.28 17.17
N THR A 87 -8.79 -9.49 17.85
CA THR A 87 -8.68 -9.57 19.31
C THR A 87 -10.00 -9.17 19.99
N PRO A 88 -10.57 -10.01 20.89
CA PRO A 88 -11.83 -9.73 21.57
C PRO A 88 -11.79 -8.41 22.36
N PRO A 89 -12.93 -7.70 22.53
CA PRO A 89 -12.98 -6.46 23.30
C PRO A 89 -12.57 -6.65 24.77
N GLY A 90 -11.96 -5.60 25.35
CA GLY A 90 -11.54 -5.56 26.75
C GLY A 90 -10.22 -6.30 27.04
N ARG A 91 -9.53 -6.81 26.02
CA ARG A 91 -8.22 -7.42 26.18
C ARG A 91 -7.16 -6.32 26.33
N PRO A 92 -6.28 -6.40 27.34
CA PRO A 92 -5.14 -5.51 27.43
C PRO A 92 -4.11 -5.88 26.37
N VAL A 93 -3.64 -4.89 25.61
CA VAL A 93 -2.58 -5.02 24.60
C VAL A 93 -1.53 -3.95 24.86
N GLY A 94 -0.26 -4.27 24.61
CA GLY A 94 0.86 -3.35 24.86
C GLY A 94 1.68 -3.11 23.61
N ILE A 95 2.43 -2.02 23.61
CA ILE A 95 3.53 -1.79 22.66
C ILE A 95 4.80 -2.32 23.34
N PRO A 96 5.63 -3.16 22.70
CA PRO A 96 6.78 -3.82 23.33
C PRO A 96 7.74 -2.91 24.12
N GLU A 97 7.88 -1.65 23.69
CA GLU A 97 8.79 -0.67 24.30
C GLU A 97 8.10 0.28 25.30
N SER A 98 6.78 0.14 25.49
CA SER A 98 6.00 0.98 26.38
C SER A 98 5.44 0.17 27.54
N ALA A 99 5.55 0.73 28.75
CA ALA A 99 4.83 0.20 29.91
C ALA A 99 3.30 0.48 29.82
N MET A 100 2.86 1.24 28.82
CA MET A 100 1.46 1.57 28.61
C MET A 100 0.71 0.37 28.00
N LEU A 101 -0.38 0.00 28.65
CA LEU A 101 -1.34 -0.96 28.12
C LEU A 101 -2.56 -0.19 27.62
N TYR A 102 -3.05 -0.59 26.47
CA TYR A 102 -4.31 -0.18 25.89
C TYR A 102 -5.33 -1.30 26.02
N THR A 103 -6.61 -0.99 25.88
CA THR A 103 -7.66 -1.99 25.83
C THR A 103 -8.25 -2.08 24.44
N THR A 104 -8.55 -3.28 23.98
CA THR A 104 -9.26 -3.48 22.71
C THR A 104 -10.75 -3.20 22.87
N ARG A 105 -11.43 -2.92 21.76
CA ARG A 105 -12.88 -2.68 21.67
C ARG A 105 -13.49 -3.50 20.54
N GLN A 106 -14.81 -3.54 20.52
CA GLN A 106 -15.55 -4.11 19.40
C GLN A 106 -15.34 -3.23 18.15
N PRO A 107 -14.97 -3.80 17.00
CA PRO A 107 -15.04 -3.09 15.73
C PRO A 107 -16.49 -2.86 15.30
N THR A 108 -16.71 -1.81 14.53
CA THR A 108 -17.97 -1.58 13.80
C THR A 108 -18.00 -2.40 12.51
N LEU A 109 -19.19 -2.62 11.92
CA LEU A 109 -19.30 -3.28 10.61
C LEU A 109 -18.51 -2.55 9.52
N SER A 110 -18.58 -1.23 9.52
CA SER A 110 -17.85 -0.35 8.59
C SER A 110 -16.33 -0.51 8.69
N GLU A 111 -15.79 -0.68 9.90
CA GLU A 111 -14.37 -0.99 10.09
C GLU A 111 -14.00 -2.39 9.57
N LEU A 112 -14.90 -3.37 9.72
CA LEU A 112 -14.69 -4.73 9.22
C LEU A 112 -14.78 -4.82 7.70
N GLU A 113 -15.58 -3.97 7.05
CA GLU A 113 -15.62 -3.81 5.59
C GLU A 113 -14.28 -3.28 5.06
N GLY A 114 -13.73 -2.23 5.68
CA GLY A 114 -12.41 -1.71 5.30
C GLY A 114 -11.28 -2.70 5.58
N LEU A 115 -11.36 -3.45 6.68
CA LEU A 115 -10.44 -4.55 6.97
C LEU A 115 -10.48 -5.63 5.89
N GLU A 116 -11.68 -6.09 5.50
CA GLU A 116 -11.83 -7.09 4.44
C GLU A 116 -11.22 -6.63 3.12
N ALA A 117 -11.53 -5.40 2.70
CA ALA A 117 -10.99 -4.83 1.48
C ALA A 117 -9.45 -4.81 1.54
N GLY A 118 -8.87 -4.30 2.63
CA GLY A 118 -7.42 -4.26 2.82
C GLY A 118 -6.77 -5.65 2.84
N LEU A 119 -7.42 -6.64 3.47
CA LEU A 119 -6.96 -8.04 3.48
C LEU A 119 -6.97 -8.65 2.07
N MET A 120 -8.01 -8.39 1.29
CA MET A 120 -8.12 -8.88 -0.09
C MET A 120 -7.00 -8.30 -0.97
N ARG A 121 -6.67 -7.01 -0.84
CA ARG A 121 -5.53 -6.39 -1.54
C ARG A 121 -4.18 -6.97 -1.12
N SER A 122 -4.10 -7.43 0.12
CA SER A 122 -2.86 -7.90 0.74
C SER A 122 -2.57 -9.38 0.53
N LEU A 123 -3.32 -10.09 -0.31
CA LEU A 123 -2.96 -11.45 -0.71
C LEU A 123 -1.58 -11.45 -1.41
N PRO A 124 -0.71 -12.46 -1.22
CA PRO A 124 -0.93 -13.65 -0.39
C PRO A 124 -0.65 -13.44 1.10
N THR A 125 -0.06 -12.30 1.51
CA THR A 125 0.34 -12.02 2.90
C THR A 125 -0.80 -12.28 3.89
N SER A 126 -2.03 -11.90 3.54
CA SER A 126 -3.24 -12.10 4.35
C SER A 126 -3.81 -13.52 4.33
N ALA A 127 -3.31 -14.44 3.50
CA ALA A 127 -3.75 -15.83 3.41
C ALA A 127 -2.62 -16.84 3.62
N ASP A 128 -1.39 -16.37 3.88
CA ASP A 128 -0.25 -17.22 4.19
C ASP A 128 -0.55 -18.10 5.42
N SER A 129 -0.06 -19.34 5.41
CA SER A 129 -0.23 -20.32 6.48
C SER A 129 0.67 -20.09 7.71
N GLY A 130 1.44 -19.00 7.72
CA GLY A 130 2.27 -18.58 8.83
C GLY A 130 1.48 -18.22 10.09
N ALA A 131 2.15 -17.59 11.07
CA ALA A 131 1.49 -17.12 12.28
C ALA A 131 0.36 -16.15 11.93
N ARG A 132 -0.84 -16.39 12.49
CA ARG A 132 -1.99 -15.47 12.34
C ARG A 132 -1.60 -14.07 12.81
N ILE A 133 -2.05 -13.06 12.09
CA ILE A 133 -1.86 -11.67 12.48
C ILE A 133 -2.98 -11.24 13.41
N SER A 134 -2.61 -10.74 14.57
CA SER A 134 -3.57 -10.20 15.54
C SER A 134 -4.04 -8.81 15.10
N ILE A 135 -5.33 -8.64 14.87
CA ILE A 135 -5.96 -7.36 14.53
C ILE A 135 -6.60 -6.78 15.79
N GLN A 136 -6.07 -5.65 16.25
CA GLN A 136 -6.40 -5.06 17.55
C GLN A 136 -7.06 -3.70 17.36
N PHE A 137 -8.38 -3.63 17.48
CA PHE A 137 -9.10 -2.35 17.47
C PHE A 137 -8.99 -1.69 18.84
N ILE A 138 -8.21 -0.60 18.93
CA ILE A 138 -7.89 0.03 20.22
C ILE A 138 -9.02 0.97 20.67
N ALA A 139 -9.33 0.95 21.97
CA ALA A 139 -10.40 1.74 22.57
C ALA A 139 -9.94 3.18 22.87
N GLU A 140 -8.71 3.32 23.36
CA GLU A 140 -8.12 4.61 23.73
C GLU A 140 -7.40 5.26 22.55
N GLU A 141 -7.49 6.59 22.48
CA GLU A 141 -6.66 7.36 21.54
C GLU A 141 -5.28 7.53 22.18
N PRO A 142 -4.19 7.05 21.55
CA PRO A 142 -2.85 7.32 22.04
C PRO A 142 -2.55 8.81 21.90
N THR A 143 -1.52 9.29 22.59
CA THR A 143 -1.00 10.63 22.31
C THR A 143 -0.36 10.63 20.92
N GLY A 144 -1.04 11.15 19.90
CA GLY A 144 -0.55 11.21 18.53
C GLY A 144 -1.66 11.23 17.49
N ASN A 145 -1.27 11.17 16.22
CA ASN A 145 -2.19 11.08 15.07
C ASN A 145 -2.03 9.75 14.31
N SER A 146 -1.46 8.72 14.95
CA SER A 146 -1.30 7.39 14.35
C SER A 146 -2.67 6.75 14.10
N ARG A 147 -2.82 6.07 12.97
CA ARG A 147 -4.10 5.47 12.54
C ARG A 147 -4.10 3.97 12.62
N ALA A 148 -2.99 3.37 12.20
CA ALA A 148 -2.65 2.01 12.55
C ALA A 148 -1.15 1.89 12.78
N SER A 149 -0.72 0.73 13.30
CA SER A 149 0.68 0.39 13.45
C SER A 149 0.84 -1.13 13.38
N TYR A 150 1.74 -1.60 12.53
CA TYR A 150 2.26 -2.96 12.54
C TYR A 150 3.36 -3.10 13.59
N LEU A 151 3.11 -3.90 14.63
CA LEU A 151 4.01 -4.07 15.77
C LEU A 151 3.93 -5.51 16.27
N PRO A 152 5.01 -6.09 16.83
CA PRO A 152 4.90 -7.36 17.51
C PRO A 152 4.10 -7.23 18.81
N GLU A 153 3.29 -8.24 19.13
CA GLU A 153 2.66 -8.41 20.43
C GLU A 153 3.71 -8.65 21.54
N GLN A 154 3.29 -8.56 22.81
CA GLN A 154 4.15 -8.89 23.96
C GLN A 154 4.69 -10.34 23.93
N ASN A 155 3.99 -11.26 23.27
CA ASN A 155 4.42 -12.65 23.09
C ASN A 155 5.32 -12.84 21.84
N GLY A 156 5.59 -11.79 21.07
CA GLY A 156 6.40 -11.80 19.85
C GLY A 156 5.63 -12.11 18.54
N GLY A 157 4.32 -12.37 18.60
CA GLY A 157 3.49 -12.57 17.40
C GLY A 157 3.23 -11.27 16.63
N PRO A 158 2.97 -11.31 15.31
CA PRO A 158 2.68 -10.10 14.54
C PRO A 158 1.29 -9.53 14.88
N ALA A 159 1.19 -8.21 15.02
CA ALA A 159 -0.09 -7.53 15.23
C ALA A 159 -0.22 -6.24 14.41
N ILE A 160 -1.46 -5.89 14.11
CA ILE A 160 -1.86 -4.59 13.59
C ILE A 160 -2.80 -3.95 14.60
N GLN A 161 -2.37 -2.83 15.17
CA GLN A 161 -3.20 -2.00 16.04
C GLN A 161 -3.92 -0.95 15.21
N ILE A 162 -5.24 -0.90 15.31
CA ILE A 162 -6.10 0.08 14.61
C ILE A 162 -6.61 1.07 15.65
N TRP A 163 -6.12 2.31 15.57
CA TRP A 163 -6.40 3.38 16.53
C TRP A 163 -7.78 4.02 16.28
N PRO A 164 -8.41 4.67 17.28
CA PRO A 164 -9.73 5.26 17.08
C PRO A 164 -9.76 6.35 15.99
N ALA A 165 -8.66 7.08 15.76
CA ALA A 165 -8.54 8.02 14.64
C ALA A 165 -8.81 7.40 13.25
N ALA A 166 -8.59 6.09 13.08
CA ALA A 166 -8.88 5.38 11.83
C ALA A 166 -10.39 5.35 11.48
N ARG A 167 -11.27 5.54 12.46
CA ARG A 167 -12.74 5.59 12.25
C ARG A 167 -13.22 6.79 11.46
N ASN A 168 -12.39 7.82 11.36
CA ASN A 168 -12.72 9.02 10.60
C ASN A 168 -12.49 8.81 9.09
N PHE A 169 -11.99 7.65 8.69
CA PHE A 169 -11.76 7.28 7.29
C PHE A 169 -12.91 6.43 6.76
N PRO A 170 -13.30 6.63 5.49
CA PRO A 170 -14.21 5.71 4.83
C PRO A 170 -13.65 4.28 4.82
N PRO A 171 -14.51 3.25 4.79
CA PRO A 171 -14.08 1.85 4.76
C PRO A 171 -13.17 1.54 3.58
N THR A 172 -13.60 1.87 2.36
CA THR A 172 -12.89 1.50 1.13
C THR A 172 -12.49 2.75 0.36
N GLN A 173 -11.61 2.55 -0.63
CA GLN A 173 -11.22 3.62 -1.55
C GLN A 173 -12.40 4.09 -2.44
N ALA A 174 -13.42 3.24 -2.65
CA ALA A 174 -14.58 3.63 -3.45
C ALA A 174 -15.40 4.76 -2.80
N GLU A 175 -15.36 4.86 -1.46
CA GLU A 175 -15.98 5.96 -0.72
C GLU A 175 -15.00 7.11 -0.39
N ASP A 176 -13.76 7.04 -0.87
CA ASP A 176 -12.78 8.11 -0.69
C ASP A 176 -13.18 9.36 -1.50
N MET A 177 -13.45 10.44 -0.77
CA MET A 177 -13.89 11.73 -1.32
C MET A 177 -12.73 12.66 -1.71
N ARG A 178 -11.46 12.22 -1.62
CA ARG A 178 -10.32 13.03 -2.07
C ARG A 178 -10.45 13.38 -3.56
N SER A 179 -10.11 14.61 -3.92
CA SER A 179 -9.98 15.02 -5.32
C SER A 179 -8.78 14.33 -5.98
N ASP A 180 -8.79 14.23 -7.31
CA ASP A 180 -7.64 13.72 -8.07
C ASP A 180 -6.37 14.53 -7.74
N GLU A 181 -6.48 15.85 -7.58
CA GLU A 181 -5.36 16.70 -7.16
C GLU A 181 -4.81 16.31 -5.76
N GLN A 182 -5.69 15.92 -4.83
CA GLN A 182 -5.27 15.47 -3.49
C GLN A 182 -4.58 14.10 -3.55
N ARG A 183 -5.00 13.23 -4.47
CA ARG A 183 -4.36 11.93 -4.72
C ARG A 183 -3.02 12.09 -5.43
N GLU A 184 -2.98 12.88 -6.49
CA GLU A 184 -1.79 13.12 -7.32
C GLU A 184 -0.66 13.80 -6.55
N ASN A 185 -0.98 14.83 -5.77
CA ASN A 185 0.04 15.61 -5.09
C ASN A 185 0.62 14.92 -3.85
N GLY A 186 0.03 13.82 -3.35
CA GLY A 186 0.48 13.15 -2.12
C GLY A 186 0.53 14.04 -0.87
N ARG A 187 0.02 15.28 -0.97
CA ARG A 187 0.21 16.39 -0.02
C ARG A 187 -0.87 16.46 1.06
N GLY A 188 -1.87 15.60 1.02
CA GLY A 188 -2.96 15.56 2.00
C GLY A 188 -3.14 14.16 2.54
N SER A 189 -2.93 13.98 3.85
CA SER A 189 -3.30 12.77 4.61
C SER A 189 -3.03 11.47 3.82
N LEU A 190 -1.82 10.95 3.99
CA LEU A 190 -1.21 9.78 3.31
C LEU A 190 -2.13 8.56 3.07
N ARG A 191 -3.28 8.47 3.74
CA ARG A 191 -4.29 7.44 3.52
C ARG A 191 -5.69 8.07 3.56
N GLY A 192 -6.53 7.74 2.60
CA GLY A 192 -7.90 8.23 2.42
C GLY A 192 -8.97 7.24 2.88
N SER A 193 -8.63 5.98 3.14
CA SER A 193 -9.57 4.95 3.60
C SER A 193 -8.93 3.98 4.61
N LEU A 194 -9.76 3.19 5.28
CA LEU A 194 -9.31 2.09 6.12
C LEU A 194 -8.67 0.97 5.30
N GLU A 195 -9.18 0.67 4.09
CA GLU A 195 -8.56 -0.23 3.12
C GLU A 195 -7.08 0.13 2.90
N GLU A 196 -6.78 1.39 2.58
CA GLU A 196 -5.41 1.87 2.37
C GLU A 196 -4.55 1.74 3.64
N ILE A 197 -5.12 2.04 4.81
CA ILE A 197 -4.44 1.87 6.10
C ILE A 197 -4.03 0.42 6.27
N ILE A 198 -4.95 -0.52 6.11
CA ILE A 198 -4.70 -1.95 6.31
C ILE A 198 -3.73 -2.50 5.26
N THR A 199 -3.89 -2.14 3.98
CA THR A 199 -2.97 -2.60 2.92
C THR A 199 -1.54 -2.13 3.17
N HIS A 200 -1.34 -0.91 3.68
CA HIS A 200 -0.01 -0.47 4.10
C HIS A 200 0.54 -1.31 5.26
N GLU A 201 -0.23 -1.53 6.34
CA GLU A 201 0.28 -2.30 7.48
C GLU A 201 0.65 -3.75 7.09
N TYR A 202 -0.09 -4.34 6.15
CA TYR A 202 0.26 -5.62 5.55
C TYR A 202 1.49 -5.55 4.62
N GLY A 203 1.86 -4.37 4.12
CA GLY A 203 3.13 -4.13 3.45
C GLY A 203 4.33 -4.36 4.37
N HIS A 204 4.26 -3.94 5.64
CA HIS A 204 5.27 -4.31 6.64
C HIS A 204 5.32 -5.82 6.87
N ARG A 205 4.15 -6.47 6.97
CA ARG A 205 4.11 -7.93 7.10
C ARG A 205 4.72 -8.64 5.90
N ALA A 206 4.50 -8.14 4.69
CA ALA A 206 5.11 -8.71 3.49
C ALA A 206 6.64 -8.62 3.55
N ALA A 207 7.19 -7.53 4.10
CA ALA A 207 8.62 -7.40 4.34
C ALA A 207 9.13 -8.47 5.33
N ASP A 208 8.43 -8.67 6.45
CA ASP A 208 8.76 -9.73 7.41
C ASP A 208 8.70 -11.12 6.77
N ASN A 209 7.63 -11.40 6.02
CA ASN A 209 7.40 -12.70 5.38
C ASN A 209 8.46 -13.05 4.32
N LEU A 210 9.11 -12.06 3.74
CA LEU A 210 10.19 -12.24 2.78
C LEU A 210 11.57 -12.31 3.45
N ASP A 211 11.63 -12.17 4.77
CA ASP A 211 12.86 -12.00 5.54
C ASP A 211 13.71 -10.84 5.02
N VAL A 212 13.06 -9.82 4.46
CA VAL A 212 13.73 -8.61 3.96
C VAL A 212 13.78 -7.54 5.03
N LEU A 213 13.80 -7.97 6.30
CA LEU A 213 14.02 -7.12 7.46
C LEU A 213 15.19 -6.18 7.15
N PHE A 214 14.94 -4.90 7.38
CA PHE A 214 15.88 -3.84 7.06
C PHE A 214 17.04 -3.78 8.08
N GLU A 215 17.61 -4.93 8.43
CA GLU A 215 18.85 -5.02 9.22
C GLU A 215 20.08 -4.77 8.34
N GLU A 216 21.27 -4.77 8.96
CA GLU A 216 22.61 -4.32 8.50
C GLU A 216 23.01 -4.63 7.04
N ASN A 217 22.32 -5.50 6.31
CA ASN A 217 22.64 -5.87 4.93
C ASN A 217 21.41 -6.13 4.04
N SER A 218 20.28 -5.50 4.31
CA SER A 218 19.10 -5.74 3.46
C SER A 218 19.37 -5.23 2.04
N GLN A 219 19.56 -6.17 1.11
CA GLN A 219 19.67 -5.91 -0.32
C GLN A 219 18.52 -5.00 -0.78
N ILE A 220 17.35 -5.17 -0.18
CA ILE A 220 16.17 -4.36 -0.45
C ILE A 220 16.34 -2.89 -0.07
N ALA A 221 16.93 -2.53 1.09
CA ALA A 221 17.17 -1.13 1.42
C ALA A 221 18.05 -0.48 0.34
N SER A 222 19.08 -1.22 -0.09
CA SER A 222 19.93 -0.75 -1.17
C SER A 222 19.14 -0.57 -2.46
N GLU A 223 18.30 -1.52 -2.86
CA GLU A 223 17.45 -1.42 -4.06
C GLU A 223 16.42 -0.28 -3.95
N LEU A 224 15.95 0.05 -2.74
CA LEU A 224 15.06 1.18 -2.44
C LEU A 224 15.78 2.53 -2.35
N GLY A 225 17.07 2.60 -2.68
CA GLY A 225 17.81 3.87 -2.66
C GLY A 225 18.37 4.27 -1.30
N PHE A 226 18.39 3.39 -0.29
CA PHE A 226 18.86 3.74 1.05
C PHE A 226 20.29 3.27 1.33
N HIS A 227 20.97 4.02 2.20
CA HIS A 227 22.24 3.67 2.81
C HIS A 227 22.08 3.56 4.33
N HIS A 228 22.48 2.42 4.87
CA HIS A 228 22.44 2.15 6.30
C HIS A 228 23.69 2.70 7.00
N LEU A 229 23.48 3.41 8.10
CA LEU A 229 24.50 3.70 9.09
C LEU A 229 24.11 3.05 10.42
N PRO A 230 24.85 2.03 10.89
CA PRO A 230 24.52 1.37 12.15
C PRO A 230 24.69 2.33 13.32
N ALA A 231 23.92 2.07 14.38
CA ALA A 231 24.05 2.75 15.67
C ALA A 231 25.52 2.75 16.14
N SER A 232 26.05 3.93 16.47
CA SER A 232 27.47 4.06 16.86
C SER A 232 27.73 3.82 18.36
N GLY A 233 26.69 3.46 19.12
CA GLY A 233 26.79 3.17 20.56
C GLY A 233 25.45 2.87 21.22
N GLU A 234 25.50 2.50 22.51
CA GLU A 234 24.32 2.18 23.32
C GLU A 234 23.34 3.36 23.34
N GLY A 235 22.06 3.07 23.08
CA GLY A 235 20.99 4.06 23.06
C GLY A 235 20.92 4.92 21.79
N GLN A 236 21.75 4.65 20.78
CA GLN A 236 21.56 5.21 19.43
C GLN A 236 20.74 4.24 18.59
N SER A 237 19.87 4.79 17.73
CA SER A 237 19.22 4.02 16.68
C SER A 237 20.09 4.02 15.43
N ASP A 238 19.84 3.03 14.58
CA ASP A 238 20.33 3.06 13.20
C ASP A 238 19.82 4.30 12.48
N ARG A 239 20.59 4.75 11.49
CA ARG A 239 20.26 5.87 10.62
C ARG A 239 20.16 5.39 9.18
N TRP A 240 19.16 5.92 8.48
CA TRP A 240 18.92 5.63 7.07
C TRP A 240 19.11 6.91 6.27
N LEU A 241 19.86 6.81 5.19
CA LEU A 241 20.12 7.93 4.31
C LEU A 241 19.64 7.60 2.92
N VAL A 242 18.88 8.48 2.31
CA VAL A 242 18.46 8.36 0.91
C VAL A 242 19.64 8.73 0.02
N ARG A 243 19.97 7.90 -0.95
CA ARG A 243 21.01 8.17 -1.96
C ARG A 243 20.47 9.14 -2.99
N GLY A 244 21.27 10.15 -3.29
CA GLY A 244 20.94 11.17 -4.26
C GLY A 244 21.46 10.87 -5.66
N VAL A 245 20.72 11.27 -6.69
CA VAL A 245 21.19 11.29 -8.09
C VAL A 245 22.37 12.24 -8.30
N ASP A 246 22.58 13.17 -7.37
CA ASP A 246 23.70 14.12 -7.34
C ASP A 246 24.96 13.56 -6.66
N GLY A 247 24.92 12.29 -6.23
CA GLY A 247 26.05 11.59 -5.61
C GLY A 247 26.22 11.86 -4.11
N TYR A 248 25.30 12.61 -3.48
CA TYR A 248 25.27 12.82 -2.03
C TYR A 248 24.25 11.89 -1.35
N PHE A 249 24.16 12.01 -0.02
CA PHE A 249 23.18 11.31 0.79
C PHE A 249 22.26 12.33 1.48
N TYR A 250 21.04 11.92 1.82
CA TYR A 250 20.04 12.78 2.46
C TYR A 250 19.49 12.09 3.71
N GLU A 251 19.56 12.77 4.84
CA GLU A 251 19.06 12.29 6.12
C GLU A 251 17.94 13.18 6.64
N GLU A 252 16.85 12.56 7.09
CA GLU A 252 15.75 13.30 7.70
C GLU A 252 16.20 13.99 9.00
N PHE A 253 15.95 15.28 9.11
CA PHE A 253 16.20 16.06 10.31
C PHE A 253 15.34 17.32 10.38
N ALA A 254 14.66 17.49 11.53
CA ALA A 254 13.89 18.68 11.86
C ALA A 254 12.88 19.09 10.77
N GLY A 255 12.11 18.13 10.26
CA GLY A 255 11.04 18.34 9.27
C GLY A 255 11.54 18.62 7.85
N GLY A 256 12.64 17.99 7.45
CA GLY A 256 13.18 18.06 6.09
C GLY A 256 14.46 17.25 5.97
N TRP A 257 15.13 17.33 4.84
CA TRP A 257 16.25 16.46 4.50
C TRP A 257 17.56 17.22 4.45
N THR A 258 18.56 16.74 5.17
CA THR A 258 19.89 17.36 5.24
C THR A 258 20.85 16.58 4.35
N ARG A 259 21.55 17.27 3.45
CA ARG A 259 22.61 16.67 2.64
C ARG A 259 23.76 16.23 3.54
N ALA A 260 24.28 15.03 3.30
CA ALA A 260 25.35 14.42 4.05
C ALA A 260 26.32 13.65 3.13
N ASP A 261 27.52 13.38 3.66
CA ASP A 261 28.43 12.40 3.09
C ASP A 261 27.96 10.96 3.39
N ARG A 262 28.70 9.97 2.89
CA ARG A 262 28.39 8.55 3.13
C ARG A 262 28.38 8.15 4.61
N ASN A 263 29.08 8.88 5.47
CA ASN A 263 29.14 8.61 6.91
C ASN A 263 28.07 9.42 7.69
N GLY A 264 27.18 10.13 6.98
CA GLY A 264 26.15 10.94 7.59
C GLY A 264 26.65 12.24 8.20
N ASN A 265 27.83 12.73 7.78
CA ASN A 265 28.30 14.06 8.17
C ASN A 265 27.63 15.14 7.32
N PRO A 266 27.05 16.20 7.93
CA PRO A 266 26.33 17.23 7.20
C PRO A 266 27.23 18.02 6.23
N LEU A 267 26.72 18.27 5.02
CA LEU A 267 27.40 19.01 3.96
C LEU A 267 26.64 20.29 3.61
N ASN A 268 27.37 21.36 3.31
CA ASN A 268 26.79 22.61 2.81
C ASN A 268 26.46 22.51 1.30
N ALA A 269 26.01 23.63 0.71
CA ALA A 269 25.64 23.69 -0.70
C ALA A 269 26.79 23.36 -1.67
N ASP A 270 28.03 23.66 -1.27
CA ASP A 270 29.26 23.38 -2.03
C ASP A 270 29.82 21.98 -1.78
N GLY A 271 29.10 21.13 -1.02
CA GLY A 271 29.51 19.77 -0.68
C GLY A 271 30.65 19.69 0.34
N GLN A 272 30.94 20.76 1.06
CA GLN A 272 31.95 20.77 2.13
C GLN A 272 31.33 20.43 3.49
N PRO A 273 32.08 19.76 4.40
CA PRO A 273 31.62 19.53 5.76
C PRO A 273 31.18 20.81 6.45
N SER A 274 30.05 20.76 7.16
CA SER A 274 29.48 21.91 7.85
C SER A 274 28.75 21.47 9.11
N ASP A 275 28.40 22.43 9.97
CA ASP A 275 27.46 22.15 11.06
C ASP A 275 26.06 21.90 10.50
N ARG A 276 25.27 21.04 11.17
CA ARG A 276 23.90 20.68 10.73
C ARG A 276 22.98 21.88 10.51
N LYS A 277 23.23 23.01 11.19
CA LYS A 277 22.48 24.28 11.01
C LYS A 277 22.81 25.04 9.71
N GLN A 278 23.98 24.77 9.13
CA GLN A 278 24.49 25.39 7.90
C GLN A 278 24.49 24.44 6.71
N ALA A 279 24.13 23.17 6.95
CA ALA A 279 24.04 22.16 5.92
C ALA A 279 22.97 22.51 4.88
N PHE A 280 23.17 22.02 3.66
CA PHE A 280 22.18 22.13 2.60
C PHE A 280 20.95 21.30 2.98
N ARG A 281 19.77 21.93 2.91
CA ARG A 281 18.50 21.30 3.27
C ARG A 281 17.52 21.36 2.13
N ILE A 282 16.76 20.28 1.96
CA ILE A 282 15.66 20.17 1.00
C ILE A 282 14.38 19.76 1.71
N THR A 283 13.23 20.08 1.10
CA THR A 283 11.90 19.65 1.59
C THR A 283 11.60 18.21 1.16
N ASP A 284 10.51 17.63 1.69
CA ASP A 284 10.02 16.31 1.25
C ASP A 284 9.68 16.30 -0.25
N ASP A 285 9.07 17.37 -0.75
CA ASP A 285 8.79 17.53 -2.18
C ASP A 285 10.06 17.51 -3.04
N GLN A 286 11.12 18.17 -2.56
CA GLN A 286 12.39 18.21 -3.27
C GLN A 286 13.11 16.86 -3.20
N LEU A 287 12.93 16.08 -2.13
CA LEU A 287 13.57 14.76 -2.04
C LEU A 287 13.25 13.89 -3.26
N ASN A 288 12.03 13.94 -3.79
CA ASN A 288 11.65 13.18 -4.99
C ASN A 288 12.50 13.52 -6.23
N GLU A 289 12.97 14.76 -6.35
CA GLU A 289 13.84 15.19 -7.46
C GLU A 289 15.30 14.78 -7.24
N PHE A 290 15.72 14.66 -5.98
CA PHE A 290 17.09 14.35 -5.61
C PHE A 290 17.34 12.85 -5.38
N ALA A 291 16.35 12.07 -5.01
CA ALA A 291 16.50 10.65 -4.67
C ALA A 291 16.79 9.79 -5.92
N GLU A 292 17.74 8.86 -5.78
CA GLU A 292 18.02 7.84 -6.80
C GLU A 292 16.79 6.95 -7.05
N VAL A 293 16.07 6.62 -5.98
CA VAL A 293 14.80 5.91 -6.02
C VAL A 293 13.77 6.80 -5.31
N PRO A 294 12.97 7.57 -6.07
CA PRO A 294 11.97 8.45 -5.47
C PRO A 294 10.92 7.64 -4.69
N PRO A 295 10.58 8.03 -3.45
CA PRO A 295 9.53 7.38 -2.67
C PRO A 295 8.15 7.64 -3.29
N SER A 296 7.19 6.72 -3.10
CA SER A 296 5.84 6.85 -3.64
C SER A 296 4.99 7.92 -2.95
N SER A 297 5.41 8.39 -1.78
CA SER A 297 4.77 9.46 -1.02
C SER A 297 5.83 10.27 -0.25
N GLN A 298 5.40 11.35 0.39
CA GLN A 298 6.27 12.13 1.29
C GLN A 298 6.67 11.35 2.56
N TYR A 299 6.10 10.16 2.77
CA TYR A 299 6.40 9.30 3.90
C TYR A 299 7.60 8.40 3.61
N ALA A 300 8.79 9.02 3.59
CA ALA A 300 10.04 8.37 3.19
C ALA A 300 11.02 8.15 4.36
N VAL A 301 10.50 8.02 5.58
CA VAL A 301 11.28 8.06 6.84
C VAL A 301 12.38 6.99 6.89
N ASN A 302 12.07 5.77 6.44
CA ASN A 302 12.98 4.64 6.47
C ASN A 302 12.59 3.65 5.35
N PRO A 303 13.45 2.68 4.99
CA PRO A 303 13.16 1.77 3.88
C PRO A 303 11.97 0.84 4.15
N ASN A 304 11.61 0.56 5.40
CA ASN A 304 10.43 -0.24 5.74
C ASN A 304 9.12 0.49 5.40
N GLU A 305 9.05 1.79 5.70
CA GLU A 305 7.90 2.61 5.34
C GLU A 305 7.79 2.79 3.82
N VAL A 306 8.91 3.04 3.14
CA VAL A 306 8.92 3.16 1.67
C VAL A 306 8.48 1.86 1.01
N PHE A 307 8.89 0.71 1.55
CA PHE A 307 8.43 -0.59 1.06
C PHE A 307 6.93 -0.79 1.29
N ALA A 308 6.44 -0.52 2.50
CA ALA A 308 5.02 -0.67 2.84
C ALA A 308 4.12 0.26 2.02
N GLU A 309 4.50 1.53 1.84
CA GLU A 309 3.84 2.47 0.94
C GLU A 309 3.89 1.99 -0.51
N GLY A 310 5.04 1.52 -0.98
CA GLY A 310 5.18 0.97 -2.32
C GLY A 310 4.24 -0.23 -2.56
N MET A 311 4.17 -1.15 -1.60
CA MET A 311 3.24 -2.29 -1.63
C MET A 311 1.78 -1.84 -1.63
N LEU A 312 1.43 -0.80 -0.86
CA LEU A 312 0.09 -0.19 -0.88
C LEU A 312 -0.29 0.24 -2.30
N TYR A 313 0.46 1.16 -2.92
CA TYR A 313 0.11 1.69 -4.24
C TYR A 313 0.12 0.61 -5.32
N PHE A 314 1.03 -0.36 -5.21
CA PHE A 314 1.12 -1.47 -6.15
C PHE A 314 -0.07 -2.44 -6.07
N ARG A 315 -0.64 -2.64 -4.88
CA ARG A 315 -1.71 -3.63 -4.63
C ARG A 315 -3.11 -3.05 -4.65
N LEU A 316 -3.28 -1.75 -4.43
CA LEU A 316 -4.58 -1.15 -4.20
C LEU A 316 -5.51 -1.29 -5.41
N ASN A 317 -5.13 -0.74 -6.57
CA ASN A 317 -5.92 -0.81 -7.81
C ASN A 317 -5.07 -0.42 -9.04
N GLU A 318 -5.67 -0.51 -10.23
CA GLU A 318 -5.00 -0.21 -11.51
C GLU A 318 -4.52 1.24 -11.61
N GLN A 319 -5.32 2.20 -11.15
CA GLN A 319 -5.02 3.63 -11.24
C GLN A 319 -3.82 4.01 -10.36
N GLU A 320 -3.81 3.59 -9.10
CA GLU A 320 -2.70 3.87 -8.18
C GLU A 320 -1.42 3.17 -8.60
N ARG A 321 -1.53 1.92 -9.10
CA ARG A 321 -0.40 1.17 -9.63
C ARG A 321 0.20 1.85 -10.87
N ALA A 322 -0.64 2.41 -11.75
CA ALA A 322 -0.17 3.17 -12.92
C ALA A 322 0.51 4.47 -12.48
N ALA A 323 -0.12 5.24 -11.59
CA ALA A 323 0.43 6.48 -11.07
C ALA A 323 1.77 6.27 -10.35
N MET A 324 1.97 5.13 -9.68
CA MET A 324 3.27 4.75 -9.12
C MET A 324 4.31 4.47 -10.22
N GLY A 325 3.94 3.72 -11.26
CA GLY A 325 4.81 3.44 -12.40
C GLY A 325 5.30 4.72 -13.11
N ASP A 326 4.41 5.70 -13.26
CA ASP A 326 4.72 6.99 -13.89
C ASP A 326 5.61 7.88 -13.01
N ARG A 327 5.28 7.98 -11.71
CA ARG A 327 5.97 8.89 -10.78
C ARG A 327 7.32 8.34 -10.34
N THR A 328 7.40 7.04 -10.05
CA THR A 328 8.54 6.41 -9.39
C THR A 328 8.92 5.06 -10.03
N PRO A 329 9.27 5.02 -11.32
CA PRO A 329 9.49 3.77 -12.06
C PRO A 329 10.55 2.85 -11.43
N ALA A 330 11.60 3.42 -10.82
CA ALA A 330 12.59 2.63 -10.10
C ALA A 330 11.99 1.90 -8.88
N LEU A 331 11.16 2.58 -8.08
CA LEU A 331 10.47 1.98 -6.95
C LEU A 331 9.44 0.94 -7.41
N TYR A 332 8.70 1.23 -8.49
CA TYR A 332 7.76 0.28 -9.09
C TYR A 332 8.42 -1.07 -9.40
N GLU A 333 9.60 -1.05 -10.04
CA GLU A 333 10.33 -2.28 -10.38
C GLU A 333 10.79 -3.07 -9.16
N VAL A 334 11.25 -2.37 -8.11
CA VAL A 334 11.63 -3.01 -6.85
C VAL A 334 10.42 -3.68 -6.19
N ILE A 335 9.31 -2.95 -6.05
CA ILE A 335 8.10 -3.49 -5.42
C ILE A 335 7.52 -4.64 -6.25
N ARG A 336 7.47 -4.52 -7.58
CA ARG A 336 7.02 -5.60 -8.49
C ARG A 336 7.82 -6.88 -8.29
N LYS A 337 9.15 -6.76 -8.18
CA LYS A 337 10.05 -7.90 -7.92
C LYS A 337 9.71 -8.59 -6.59
N TYR A 338 9.63 -7.83 -5.50
CA TYR A 338 9.40 -8.40 -4.17
C TYR A 338 7.97 -8.91 -3.96
N ASP A 339 6.96 -8.27 -4.55
CA ASP A 339 5.58 -8.78 -4.60
C ASP A 339 5.53 -10.13 -5.33
N GLN A 340 6.18 -10.26 -6.48
CA GLN A 340 6.23 -11.53 -7.20
C GLN A 340 7.00 -12.60 -6.43
N MET A 341 8.10 -12.24 -5.74
CA MET A 341 8.82 -13.17 -4.86
C MET A 341 7.92 -13.71 -3.75
N GLU A 342 7.04 -12.88 -3.18
CA GLU A 342 6.10 -13.32 -2.15
C GLU A 342 5.03 -14.27 -2.72
N ILE A 343 4.49 -13.93 -3.90
CA ILE A 343 3.54 -14.78 -4.65
C ILE A 343 4.17 -16.14 -4.96
N ASP A 344 5.42 -16.15 -5.46
CA ASP A 344 6.13 -17.38 -5.80
C ASP A 344 6.46 -18.22 -4.55
N ARG A 345 6.78 -17.58 -3.41
CA ARG A 345 6.99 -18.26 -2.13
C ARG A 345 5.71 -18.96 -1.65
N ASN A 346 4.55 -18.34 -1.83
CA ASN A 346 3.27 -18.86 -1.34
C ASN A 346 2.61 -19.88 -2.29
N TYR A 347 2.71 -19.68 -3.60
CA TYR A 347 2.00 -20.50 -4.59
C TYR A 347 2.92 -21.39 -5.42
N GLY A 348 4.24 -21.21 -5.31
CA GLY A 348 5.26 -21.98 -6.01
C GLY A 348 5.41 -21.61 -7.48
N THR A 349 6.42 -22.22 -8.10
CA THR A 349 6.71 -22.13 -9.53
C THR A 349 6.36 -23.44 -10.24
N ASP A 350 6.24 -23.39 -11.57
CA ASP A 350 6.10 -24.60 -12.39
C ASP A 350 7.43 -25.37 -12.50
N SER A 351 7.43 -26.50 -13.21
CA SER A 351 8.63 -27.34 -13.37
C SER A 351 9.76 -26.67 -14.18
N ALA A 352 9.47 -25.59 -14.91
CA ALA A 352 10.43 -24.78 -15.62
C ALA A 352 10.89 -23.55 -14.82
N GLY A 353 10.39 -23.38 -13.59
CA GLY A 353 10.71 -22.26 -12.72
C GLY A 353 9.91 -20.99 -13.01
N ASN A 354 8.86 -21.05 -13.84
CA ASN A 354 8.01 -19.88 -14.07
C ASN A 354 7.00 -19.69 -12.92
N PRO A 355 6.62 -18.44 -12.60
CA PRO A 355 5.54 -18.16 -11.66
C PRO A 355 4.26 -18.90 -12.02
N ARG A 356 3.59 -19.52 -11.03
CA ARG A 356 2.26 -20.11 -11.26
C ARG A 356 1.15 -19.07 -11.26
N TYR A 357 1.37 -17.95 -10.58
CA TYR A 357 0.41 -16.87 -10.40
C TYR A 357 1.07 -15.51 -10.62
N LEU A 358 0.27 -14.53 -11.03
CA LEU A 358 0.67 -13.15 -11.28
C LEU A 358 -0.35 -12.21 -10.63
N ARG A 359 0.12 -11.05 -10.15
CA ARG A 359 -0.77 -9.95 -9.77
C ARG A 359 -1.15 -9.12 -11.00
N LEU A 360 -2.44 -9.10 -11.31
CA LEU A 360 -3.01 -8.27 -12.36
C LEU A 360 -3.08 -6.79 -11.95
N PRO A 361 -3.28 -5.85 -12.91
CA PRO A 361 -3.30 -4.42 -12.63
C PRO A 361 -4.31 -4.00 -11.55
N ASN A 362 -5.47 -4.67 -11.51
CA ASN A 362 -6.50 -4.41 -10.50
C ASN A 362 -6.20 -4.94 -9.08
N GLY A 363 -4.99 -5.48 -8.85
CA GLY A 363 -4.55 -6.03 -7.57
C GLY A 363 -4.87 -7.52 -7.34
N SER A 364 -5.71 -8.14 -8.19
CA SER A 364 -6.06 -9.56 -8.07
C SER A 364 -4.91 -10.50 -8.45
N ILE A 365 -4.85 -11.69 -7.84
CA ILE A 365 -3.87 -12.73 -8.14
C ILE A 365 -4.51 -13.83 -8.98
N ASN A 366 -4.03 -13.98 -10.21
CA ASN A 366 -4.56 -14.93 -11.18
C ASN A 366 -3.51 -15.94 -11.63
N ARG A 367 -3.95 -17.10 -12.16
CA ARG A 367 -3.04 -18.07 -12.77
C ARG A 367 -2.23 -17.40 -13.89
N ASN A 368 -0.97 -17.77 -14.02
CA ASN A 368 -0.06 -17.30 -15.06
C ASN A 368 -0.38 -17.94 -16.43
N THR A 369 -1.44 -17.47 -17.08
CA THR A 369 -1.85 -17.86 -18.43
C THR A 369 -1.33 -16.87 -19.48
N SER A 370 -1.52 -17.18 -20.77
CA SER A 370 -1.25 -16.23 -21.86
C SER A 370 -2.02 -14.92 -21.67
N ASP A 371 -3.26 -15.03 -21.22
CA ASP A 371 -4.19 -13.90 -21.12
C ASP A 371 -3.81 -12.99 -19.95
N SER A 372 -3.48 -13.56 -18.79
CA SER A 372 -2.95 -12.80 -17.64
C SER A 372 -1.67 -12.05 -18.00
N ARG A 373 -0.75 -12.69 -18.75
CA ARG A 373 0.49 -12.04 -19.22
C ARG A 373 0.21 -10.93 -20.23
N ALA A 374 -0.76 -11.13 -21.12
CA ALA A 374 -1.15 -10.12 -22.10
C ALA A 374 -1.76 -8.88 -21.42
N GLN A 375 -2.64 -9.08 -20.44
CA GLN A 375 -3.21 -7.98 -19.64
C GLN A 375 -2.13 -7.19 -18.90
N LEU A 376 -1.22 -7.88 -18.23
CA LEU A 376 -0.13 -7.23 -17.52
C LEU A 376 0.81 -6.47 -18.48
N SER A 377 1.19 -7.10 -19.59
CA SER A 377 2.06 -6.47 -20.60
C SER A 377 1.37 -5.32 -21.35
N GLU A 378 0.05 -5.32 -21.49
CA GLU A 378 -0.68 -4.18 -22.02
C GLU A 378 -0.66 -3.01 -21.04
N PHE A 379 -0.90 -3.28 -19.75
CA PHE A 379 -0.83 -2.27 -18.70
C PHE A 379 0.57 -1.65 -18.59
N GLU A 380 1.63 -2.47 -18.51
CA GLU A 380 3.02 -2.01 -18.36
C GLU A 380 3.60 -1.30 -19.61
N ARG A 381 2.86 -1.25 -20.73
CA ARG A 381 3.27 -0.54 -21.95
C ARG A 381 2.65 0.86 -22.08
N ARG A 382 1.62 1.15 -21.28
CA ARG A 382 1.02 2.49 -21.21
C ARG A 382 2.01 3.40 -20.51
#